data_AF-A0A953Z1S3-F1
#
_entry.id   AF-A0A953Z1S3-F1
#
_cell.length_a   1.000
_cell.length_b   1.000
_cell.length_c   1.000
_cell.angle_alpha   90.00
_cell.angle_beta   90.00
_cell.angle_gamma   90.00
#
_symmetry.space_group_name_H-M   'P 1'
#
loop_
_entity.id
_entity.type
_entity.pdbx_description
1 polymer ?
#
loop_
_entity_poly.entity_id
_entity_poly.type
_entity_poly.pdbx_seq_one_letter_code
_entity_poly.pdbx_strand_id
1 'polypeptide(L)'
;MTLIVTHPHIDLDAASCVGLYLLSGEVELQDVRFLSGAVTVRPPGLEDAVFVDHPLGTKGELSALAELPHAVEVLGEDYVAEVDQHDGEGAGDPRFPLARIFAALRVALRARGFTGPHLDRQLLEYWTLLLEGIASQEQNRREATQYLDTVGVPIVQTGPYRWAVPSGALISGAGNVLAERGVTGYVYEAPYGLGVYRYQQQAEPDLNDLRDLLPGWFIHKRGFMACWGSRKAPRAEHPPLHTPQAAWELVEVLRRAYT
;
A
#
# COMPACT_ATOMS: atom_id res chain seq x y z
N MET A 1 -23.43 19.81 -10.93
CA MET A 1 -22.49 18.84 -11.52
C MET A 1 -21.21 19.61 -11.72
N THR A 2 -20.15 19.22 -11.03
CA THR A 2 -18.91 20.00 -10.97
C THR A 2 -18.07 19.69 -12.20
N LEU A 3 -17.74 20.72 -12.98
CA LEU A 3 -16.91 20.57 -14.18
C LEU A 3 -15.44 20.83 -13.81
N ILE A 4 -14.55 19.92 -14.19
CA ILE A 4 -13.11 20.06 -13.96
C ILE A 4 -12.42 20.45 -15.26
N VAL A 5 -11.59 21.48 -15.23
CA VAL A 5 -10.79 21.93 -16.38
C VAL A 5 -9.31 21.82 -16.04
N THR A 6 -8.55 21.15 -16.91
CA THR A 6 -7.08 21.03 -16.80
C THR A 6 -6.42 21.23 -18.17
N HIS A 7 -5.10 21.31 -18.22
CA HIS A 7 -4.38 21.45 -19.49
C HIS A 7 -4.27 20.13 -20.28
N PRO A 8 -4.18 20.18 -21.62
CA PRO A 8 -3.84 18.99 -22.41
C PRO A 8 -2.41 18.53 -22.11
N HIS A 9 -2.07 17.29 -22.45
CA HIS A 9 -0.78 16.65 -22.14
C HIS A 9 -0.55 16.40 -20.65
N ILE A 10 -1.62 16.10 -19.94
CA ILE A 10 -1.71 15.94 -18.48
C ILE A 10 -0.53 15.18 -17.87
N ASP A 11 0.28 15.87 -17.08
CA ASP A 11 1.37 15.35 -16.27
C ASP A 11 0.86 14.77 -14.94
N LEU A 12 1.80 14.39 -14.07
CA LEU A 12 1.54 13.57 -12.89
C LEU A 12 0.70 14.31 -11.85
N ASP A 13 1.02 15.56 -11.60
CA ASP A 13 0.33 16.47 -10.68
C ASP A 13 -1.08 16.78 -11.18
N ALA A 14 -1.23 17.21 -12.44
CA ALA A 14 -2.53 17.43 -13.03
C ALA A 14 -3.39 16.15 -13.00
N ALA A 15 -2.81 14.99 -13.32
CA ALA A 15 -3.50 13.71 -13.27
C ALA A 15 -3.88 13.31 -11.83
N SER A 16 -3.03 13.59 -10.85
CA SER A 16 -3.28 13.29 -9.44
C SER A 16 -4.40 14.16 -8.88
N CYS A 17 -4.38 15.46 -9.15
CA CYS A 17 -5.43 16.36 -8.70
C CYS A 17 -6.78 16.03 -9.33
N VAL A 18 -6.83 15.81 -10.65
CA VAL A 18 -8.07 15.39 -11.33
C VAL A 18 -8.51 14.01 -10.84
N GLY A 19 -7.59 13.07 -10.68
CA GLY A 19 -7.87 11.73 -10.18
C GLY A 19 -8.53 11.74 -8.79
N LEU A 20 -8.12 12.66 -7.91
CA LEU A 20 -8.71 12.85 -6.59
C LEU A 20 -10.14 13.39 -6.64
N TYR A 21 -10.45 14.31 -7.56
CA TYR A 21 -11.84 14.71 -7.83
C TYR A 21 -12.69 13.55 -8.36
N LEU A 22 -12.11 12.68 -9.19
CA LEU A 22 -12.82 11.50 -9.70
C LEU A 22 -13.09 10.48 -8.57
N LEU A 23 -12.15 10.32 -7.64
CA LEU A 23 -12.30 9.44 -6.47
C LEU A 23 -13.38 9.89 -5.49
N SER A 24 -13.67 11.20 -5.39
CA SER A 24 -14.73 11.69 -4.50
C SER A 24 -16.13 11.24 -4.95
N GLY A 25 -16.28 10.83 -6.21
CA GLY A 25 -17.56 10.48 -6.82
C GLY A 25 -18.44 11.69 -7.16
N GLU A 26 -17.97 12.92 -6.91
CA GLU A 26 -18.69 14.15 -7.26
C GLU A 26 -18.50 14.58 -8.72
N VAL A 27 -17.45 14.04 -9.36
CA VAL A 27 -17.05 14.32 -10.73
C VAL A 27 -16.88 12.99 -11.46
N GLU A 28 -17.44 12.89 -12.66
CA GLU A 28 -17.17 11.75 -13.54
C GLU A 28 -16.11 12.11 -14.58
N LEU A 29 -15.46 11.10 -15.17
CA LEU A 29 -14.43 11.34 -16.19
C LEU A 29 -14.96 12.20 -17.34
N GLN A 30 -16.25 12.06 -17.69
CA GLN A 30 -16.95 12.85 -18.71
C GLN A 30 -17.18 14.32 -18.35
N ASP A 31 -16.93 14.72 -17.11
CA ASP A 31 -16.98 16.11 -16.65
C ASP A 31 -15.61 16.80 -16.70
N VAL A 32 -14.56 16.06 -17.04
CA VAL A 32 -13.22 16.63 -17.25
C VAL A 32 -13.12 17.24 -18.66
N ARG A 33 -12.65 18.48 -18.75
CA ARG A 33 -12.38 19.22 -19.98
C ARG A 33 -10.91 19.60 -20.05
N PHE A 34 -10.36 19.55 -21.27
CA PHE A 34 -8.99 19.98 -21.54
C PHE A 34 -9.01 21.35 -22.20
N LEU A 35 -8.36 22.33 -21.58
CA LEU A 35 -8.22 23.69 -22.10
C LEU A 35 -6.74 24.02 -22.27
N SER A 36 -6.36 24.63 -23.39
CA SER A 36 -4.96 25.01 -23.62
C SER A 36 -4.48 25.96 -22.52
N GLY A 37 -3.30 25.67 -21.94
CA GLY A 37 -2.66 26.55 -20.97
C GLY A 37 -2.27 27.93 -21.52
N ALA A 38 -2.39 28.16 -22.83
CA ALA A 38 -2.28 29.50 -23.41
C ALA A 38 -3.51 30.39 -23.14
N VAL A 39 -4.63 29.81 -22.68
CA VAL A 39 -5.86 30.54 -22.38
C VAL A 39 -5.75 31.16 -20.99
N THR A 40 -5.75 32.49 -20.93
CA THR A 40 -5.60 33.26 -19.69
C THR A 40 -6.87 33.99 -19.26
N VAL A 41 -7.96 33.86 -20.03
CA VAL A 41 -9.28 34.40 -19.70
C VAL A 41 -10.31 33.27 -19.72
N ARG A 42 -11.18 33.20 -18.69
CA ARG A 42 -12.20 32.15 -18.59
C ARG A 42 -13.15 32.20 -19.80
N PRO A 43 -13.29 31.10 -20.56
CA PRO A 43 -14.27 31.01 -21.63
C PRO A 43 -15.71 31.03 -21.09
N PRO A 44 -16.67 31.52 -21.90
CA PRO A 44 -18.10 31.40 -21.56
C PRO A 44 -18.53 29.95 -21.35
N GLY A 45 -19.36 29.70 -20.35
CA GLY A 45 -19.84 28.36 -19.97
C GLY A 45 -18.91 27.57 -19.05
N LEU A 46 -17.80 28.18 -18.61
CA LEU A 46 -16.85 27.63 -17.62
C LEU A 46 -16.73 28.50 -16.37
N GLU A 47 -17.72 29.37 -16.11
CA GLU A 47 -17.71 30.32 -15.00
C GLU A 47 -17.57 29.58 -13.66
N ASP A 48 -18.37 28.53 -13.49
CA ASP A 48 -18.44 27.70 -12.28
C ASP A 48 -17.51 26.47 -12.33
N ALA A 49 -16.66 26.37 -13.37
CA ALA A 49 -15.73 25.26 -13.49
C ALA A 49 -14.56 25.40 -12.50
N VAL A 50 -14.09 24.26 -12.00
CA VAL A 50 -12.88 24.17 -11.18
C VAL A 50 -11.69 23.97 -12.10
N PHE A 51 -10.76 24.91 -12.08
CA PHE A 51 -9.55 24.86 -12.90
C PHE A 51 -8.42 24.28 -12.06
N VAL A 52 -7.97 23.09 -12.46
CA VAL A 52 -6.98 22.28 -11.74
C VAL A 52 -5.74 22.15 -12.61
N ASP A 53 -4.62 22.52 -12.03
CA ASP A 53 -3.34 22.69 -12.71
C ASP A 53 -3.49 23.44 -14.06
N HIS A 54 -4.02 24.65 -13.98
CA HIS A 54 -4.24 25.50 -15.14
C HIS A 54 -4.03 26.97 -14.77
N PRO A 55 -3.50 27.83 -15.66
CA PRO A 55 -3.31 29.26 -15.39
C PRO A 55 -4.56 30.08 -14.99
N LEU A 56 -5.75 29.48 -15.06
CA LEU A 56 -7.04 30.11 -14.72
C LEU A 56 -7.55 29.70 -13.33
N GLY A 57 -6.80 28.85 -12.64
CA GLY A 57 -7.08 28.37 -11.29
C GLY A 57 -5.76 28.11 -10.57
N THR A 58 -5.72 27.03 -9.79
CA THR A 58 -4.55 26.67 -8.99
C THR A 58 -3.58 25.87 -9.86
N LYS A 59 -2.38 26.43 -10.11
CA LYS A 59 -1.33 25.79 -10.90
C LYS A 59 -0.26 25.22 -9.97
N GLY A 60 0.04 23.93 -10.10
CA GLY A 60 1.16 23.29 -9.39
C GLY A 60 1.12 23.37 -7.86
N GLU A 61 0.02 23.76 -7.24
CA GLU A 61 -0.10 23.68 -5.78
C GLU A 61 -1.00 22.52 -5.41
N LEU A 62 -0.44 21.50 -4.74
CA LEU A 62 -1.22 20.51 -4.00
C LEU A 62 -2.03 21.14 -2.86
N SER A 63 -1.92 22.46 -2.61
CA SER A 63 -2.89 23.22 -1.79
C SER A 63 -4.32 23.10 -2.31
N ALA A 64 -4.53 22.87 -3.61
CA ALA A 64 -5.83 22.51 -4.17
C ALA A 64 -6.33 21.15 -3.63
N LEU A 65 -5.43 20.24 -3.23
CA LEU A 65 -5.80 19.01 -2.51
C LEU A 65 -6.20 19.27 -1.06
N ALA A 66 -5.69 20.34 -0.43
CA ALA A 66 -6.13 20.74 0.91
C ALA A 66 -7.59 21.23 0.92
N GLU A 67 -8.12 21.66 -0.25
CA GLU A 67 -9.56 21.95 -0.43
C GLU A 67 -10.42 20.69 -0.66
N LEU A 68 -9.80 19.51 -0.83
CA LEU A 68 -10.45 18.21 -0.82
C LEU A 68 -10.13 17.49 0.50
N PRO A 69 -10.85 17.77 1.61
CA PRO A 69 -10.59 17.16 2.91
C PRO A 69 -10.48 15.62 2.85
N HIS A 70 -11.25 15.00 1.95
CA HIS A 70 -11.26 13.57 1.74
C HIS A 70 -10.01 13.04 1.01
N ALA A 71 -9.28 13.83 0.23
CA ALA A 71 -8.13 13.35 -0.53
C ALA A 71 -6.94 12.98 0.37
N VAL A 72 -6.63 13.82 1.37
CA VAL A 72 -5.57 13.56 2.36
C VAL A 72 -5.98 12.44 3.33
N GLU A 73 -7.25 12.40 3.71
CA GLU A 73 -7.81 11.28 4.47
C GLU A 73 -7.76 9.97 3.68
N VAL A 74 -7.79 9.98 2.36
CA VAL A 74 -7.87 8.74 1.58
C VAL A 74 -6.49 8.22 1.19
N LEU A 75 -5.54 9.08 0.81
CA LEU A 75 -4.23 8.66 0.28
C LEU A 75 -3.08 8.69 1.30
N GLY A 76 -3.24 9.38 2.43
CA GLY A 76 -2.23 9.50 3.48
C GLY A 76 -1.12 10.52 3.17
N GLU A 77 -0.43 10.98 4.22
CA GLU A 77 0.58 12.06 4.13
C GLU A 77 1.79 11.67 3.26
N ASP A 78 2.18 10.40 3.27
CA ASP A 78 3.31 9.88 2.49
C ASP A 78 3.11 10.01 0.97
N TYR A 79 1.88 9.79 0.49
CA TYR A 79 1.56 9.91 -0.94
C TYR A 79 1.68 11.38 -1.40
N VAL A 80 1.10 12.30 -0.62
CA VAL A 80 1.14 13.73 -0.92
C VAL A 80 2.59 14.22 -0.95
N ALA A 81 3.39 13.84 0.06
CA ALA A 81 4.80 14.17 0.12
C ALA A 81 5.61 13.60 -1.06
N GLU A 82 5.26 12.41 -1.56
CA GLU A 82 5.95 11.79 -2.71
C GLU A 82 5.62 12.51 -4.03
N VAL A 83 4.37 12.96 -4.21
CA VAL A 83 3.97 13.80 -5.35
C VAL A 83 4.70 15.16 -5.28
N ASP A 84 4.70 15.82 -4.11
CA ASP A 84 5.39 17.09 -3.88
C ASP A 84 6.90 16.98 -4.11
N GLN A 85 7.55 15.92 -3.62
CA GLN A 85 8.98 15.71 -3.81
C GLN A 85 9.34 15.54 -5.29
N HIS A 86 8.50 14.83 -6.04
CA HIS A 86 8.71 14.68 -7.47
C HIS A 86 8.57 15.99 -8.24
N ASP A 87 7.66 16.85 -7.82
CA ASP A 87 7.46 18.18 -8.40
C ASP A 87 8.62 19.14 -8.05
N GLY A 88 9.01 19.17 -6.77
CA GLY A 88 10.04 20.10 -6.28
C GLY A 88 11.48 19.73 -6.61
N GLU A 89 11.82 18.44 -6.62
CA GLU A 89 13.23 17.99 -6.66
C GLU A 89 13.58 17.15 -7.90
N GLY A 90 12.58 16.60 -8.60
CA GLY A 90 12.77 15.78 -9.80
C GLY A 90 13.60 14.49 -9.63
N ALA A 91 14.15 14.22 -8.45
CA ALA A 91 15.11 13.15 -8.20
C ALA A 91 15.07 12.65 -6.75
N GLY A 92 14.23 11.65 -6.49
CA GLY A 92 14.31 10.75 -5.33
C GLY A 92 14.16 9.30 -5.78
N ASP A 93 14.48 8.33 -4.91
CA ASP A 93 14.02 6.94 -5.04
C ASP A 93 12.69 6.82 -4.27
N PRO A 94 11.54 7.14 -4.90
CA PRO A 94 10.24 7.09 -4.24
C PRO A 94 9.87 5.65 -3.86
N ARG A 95 8.94 5.47 -2.91
CA ARG A 95 8.43 4.13 -2.57
C ARG A 95 7.65 3.54 -3.74
N PHE A 96 6.94 4.40 -4.48
CA PHE A 96 6.34 4.05 -5.76
C PHE A 96 6.94 4.96 -6.83
N PRO A 97 7.52 4.44 -7.92
CA PRO A 97 8.00 5.30 -8.99
C PRO A 97 6.82 5.83 -9.81
N LEU A 98 5.92 6.61 -9.19
CA LEU A 98 4.65 7.10 -9.73
C LEU A 98 4.86 7.80 -11.07
N ALA A 99 5.86 8.68 -11.16
CA ALA A 99 6.26 9.31 -12.41
C ALA A 99 6.67 8.29 -13.49
N ARG A 100 7.40 7.21 -13.12
CA ARG A 100 7.78 6.14 -14.06
C ARG A 100 6.58 5.31 -14.47
N ILE A 101 5.67 5.00 -13.55
CA ILE A 101 4.42 4.26 -13.82
C ILE A 101 3.57 5.08 -14.80
N PHE A 102 3.36 6.36 -14.51
CA PHE A 102 2.60 7.28 -15.36
C PHE A 102 3.24 7.44 -16.75
N ALA A 103 4.56 7.64 -16.80
CA ALA A 103 5.30 7.71 -18.07
C ALA A 103 5.21 6.41 -18.87
N ALA A 104 5.35 5.25 -18.22
CA ALA A 104 5.22 3.94 -18.85
C ALA A 104 3.81 3.70 -19.40
N LEU A 105 2.79 4.07 -18.63
CA LEU A 105 1.39 4.01 -19.04
C LEU A 105 1.14 4.88 -20.28
N ARG A 106 1.66 6.12 -20.29
CA ARG A 106 1.59 7.01 -21.45
C ARG A 106 2.24 6.41 -22.69
N VAL A 107 3.43 5.84 -22.56
CA VAL A 107 4.12 5.16 -23.67
C VAL A 107 3.30 3.98 -24.17
N ALA A 108 2.76 3.15 -23.27
CA ALA A 108 1.95 1.99 -23.62
C ALA A 108 0.65 2.38 -24.35
N LEU A 109 -0.04 3.43 -23.89
CA LEU A 109 -1.26 3.93 -24.53
C LEU A 109 -0.98 4.55 -25.90
N ARG A 110 0.13 5.30 -26.05
CA ARG A 110 0.57 5.78 -27.37
C ARG A 110 0.85 4.63 -28.34
N ALA A 111 1.49 3.56 -27.87
CA ALA A 111 1.73 2.36 -28.69
C ALA A 111 0.43 1.67 -29.14
N ARG A 112 -0.70 1.91 -28.45
CA ARG A 112 -2.04 1.45 -28.82
C ARG A 112 -2.80 2.44 -29.73
N GLY A 113 -2.17 3.54 -30.14
CA GLY A 113 -2.74 4.54 -31.04
C GLY A 113 -3.50 5.68 -30.38
N PHE A 114 -3.51 5.77 -29.05
CA PHE A 114 -4.13 6.91 -28.35
C PHE A 114 -3.26 8.17 -28.50
N THR A 115 -3.90 9.30 -28.83
CA THR A 115 -3.23 10.61 -29.01
C THR A 115 -4.07 11.77 -28.50
N GLY A 116 -3.42 12.91 -28.18
CA GLY A 116 -4.10 14.15 -27.79
C GLY A 116 -5.05 13.97 -26.60
N PRO A 117 -6.21 14.66 -26.59
CA PRO A 117 -7.17 14.56 -25.48
C PRO A 117 -7.70 13.15 -25.20
N HIS A 118 -7.73 12.27 -26.22
CA HIS A 118 -8.12 10.87 -26.01
C HIS A 118 -7.08 10.10 -25.20
N LEU A 119 -5.78 10.38 -25.42
CA LEU A 119 -4.71 9.81 -24.60
C LEU A 119 -4.80 10.32 -23.16
N ASP A 120 -4.99 11.61 -22.95
CA ASP A 120 -5.07 12.21 -21.62
C ASP A 120 -6.27 11.67 -20.82
N ARG A 121 -7.41 11.49 -21.48
CA ARG A 121 -8.59 10.87 -20.86
C ARG A 121 -8.35 9.41 -20.46
N GLN A 122 -7.67 8.63 -21.28
CA GLN A 122 -7.31 7.26 -20.94
C GLN A 122 -6.28 7.22 -19.81
N LEU A 123 -5.31 8.13 -19.81
CA LEU A 123 -4.36 8.27 -18.71
C LEU A 123 -5.07 8.51 -17.39
N LEU A 124 -6.03 9.44 -17.36
CA LEU A 124 -6.85 9.72 -16.18
C LEU A 124 -7.61 8.48 -15.70
N GLU A 125 -8.25 7.73 -16.60
CA GLU A 125 -8.99 6.52 -16.24
C GLU A 125 -8.11 5.49 -15.51
N TYR A 126 -6.96 5.14 -16.09
CA TYR A 126 -6.01 4.21 -15.45
C TYR A 126 -5.37 4.80 -14.19
N TRP A 127 -5.14 6.10 -14.16
CA TRP A 127 -4.56 6.78 -12.99
C TRP A 127 -5.53 6.75 -11.82
N THR A 128 -6.81 7.05 -12.04
CA THR A 128 -7.85 6.95 -11.00
C THR A 128 -7.91 5.55 -10.41
N LEU A 129 -7.87 4.49 -11.21
CA LEU A 129 -7.82 3.10 -10.70
C LEU A 129 -6.58 2.82 -9.84
N LEU A 130 -5.43 3.40 -10.21
CA LEU A 130 -4.22 3.28 -9.39
C LEU A 130 -4.41 3.99 -8.04
N LEU A 131 -4.99 5.21 -8.06
CA LEU A 131 -5.28 5.96 -6.84
C LEU A 131 -6.32 5.24 -5.96
N GLU A 132 -7.34 4.60 -6.52
CA GLU A 132 -8.27 3.72 -5.78
C GLU A 132 -7.53 2.60 -5.04
N GLY A 133 -6.55 1.99 -5.71
CA GLY A 133 -5.71 0.96 -5.10
C GLY A 133 -4.87 1.49 -3.95
N ILE A 134 -4.23 2.64 -4.12
CA ILE A 134 -3.42 3.31 -3.08
C ILE A 134 -4.32 3.69 -1.89
N ALA A 135 -5.46 4.31 -2.17
CA ALA A 135 -6.49 4.67 -1.21
C ALA A 135 -6.94 3.48 -0.36
N SER A 136 -7.26 2.36 -1.03
CA SER A 136 -7.67 1.14 -0.34
C SER A 136 -6.55 0.57 0.54
N GLN A 137 -5.29 0.62 0.09
CA GLN A 137 -4.16 0.19 0.91
C GLN A 137 -3.98 1.05 2.16
N GLU A 138 -4.10 2.37 2.04
CA GLU A 138 -3.99 3.29 3.16
C GLU A 138 -5.14 3.10 4.16
N GLN A 139 -6.37 2.94 3.69
CA GLN A 139 -7.52 2.64 4.55
C GLN A 139 -7.30 1.32 5.33
N ASN A 140 -6.86 0.26 4.64
CA ASN A 140 -6.52 -1.02 5.27
C ASN A 140 -5.41 -0.84 6.33
N ARG A 141 -4.41 0.02 6.08
CA ARG A 141 -3.33 0.30 7.03
C ARG A 141 -3.84 0.99 8.29
N ARG A 142 -4.78 1.93 8.15
CA ARG A 142 -5.42 2.63 9.29
C ARG A 142 -6.29 1.70 10.11
N GLU A 143 -7.13 0.91 9.47
CA GLU A 143 -7.94 -0.12 10.13
C GLU A 143 -7.06 -1.14 10.87
N ALA A 144 -5.98 -1.59 10.24
CA ALA A 144 -4.98 -2.46 10.86
C ALA A 144 -4.32 -1.81 12.08
N THR A 145 -3.94 -0.54 11.98
CA THR A 145 -3.36 0.23 13.08
C THR A 145 -4.32 0.31 14.26
N GLN A 146 -5.56 0.75 14.02
CA GLN A 146 -6.59 0.84 15.04
C GLN A 146 -6.92 -0.51 15.67
N TYR A 147 -7.01 -1.57 14.88
CA TYR A 147 -7.22 -2.94 15.35
C TYR A 147 -6.11 -3.37 16.31
N LEU A 148 -4.84 -3.18 15.92
CA LEU A 148 -3.70 -3.56 16.75
C LEU A 148 -3.65 -2.78 18.06
N ASP A 149 -3.98 -1.49 18.03
CA ASP A 149 -4.00 -0.62 19.20
C ASP A 149 -5.17 -0.95 20.14
N THR A 150 -6.28 -1.47 19.59
CA THR A 150 -7.47 -1.85 20.37
C THR A 150 -7.36 -3.25 20.96
N VAL A 151 -6.96 -4.24 20.15
CA VAL A 151 -6.90 -5.65 20.57
C VAL A 151 -5.67 -5.94 21.42
N GLY A 152 -4.57 -5.22 21.18
CA GLY A 152 -3.31 -5.44 21.88
C GLY A 152 -2.72 -6.81 21.55
N VAL A 153 -1.98 -6.89 20.43
CA VAL A 153 -1.28 -8.13 20.07
C VAL A 153 -0.02 -8.27 20.94
N PRO A 154 0.15 -9.37 21.70
CA PRO A 154 1.36 -9.61 22.46
C PRO A 154 2.60 -9.61 21.57
N ILE A 155 3.63 -8.85 21.96
CA ILE A 155 4.94 -8.85 21.29
C ILE A 155 5.97 -9.43 22.25
N VAL A 156 6.67 -10.47 21.81
CA VAL A 156 7.70 -11.16 22.59
C VAL A 156 9.06 -10.95 21.94
N GLN A 157 10.06 -10.63 22.76
CA GLN A 157 11.44 -10.52 22.30
C GLN A 157 12.20 -11.84 22.53
N THR A 158 12.97 -12.27 21.52
CA THR A 158 13.90 -13.42 21.56
C THR A 158 15.24 -12.97 20.98
N GLY A 159 16.21 -12.64 21.84
CA GLY A 159 17.45 -11.96 21.44
C GLY A 159 17.17 -10.62 20.75
N PRO A 160 17.68 -10.38 19.53
CA PRO A 160 17.41 -9.14 18.79
C PRO A 160 16.05 -9.14 18.07
N TYR A 161 15.32 -10.25 18.06
CA TYR A 161 14.10 -10.41 17.25
C TYR A 161 12.83 -10.20 18.08
N ARG A 162 11.79 -9.64 17.44
CA ARG A 162 10.49 -9.34 18.07
C ARG A 162 9.39 -10.07 17.33
N TRP A 163 8.57 -10.84 18.03
CA TRP A 163 7.53 -11.69 17.44
C TRP A 163 6.15 -11.30 17.96
N ALA A 164 5.21 -11.08 17.06
CA ALA A 164 3.80 -10.95 17.41
C ALA A 164 3.19 -12.33 17.68
N VAL A 165 2.36 -12.46 18.72
CA VAL A 165 1.70 -13.71 19.12
C VAL A 165 0.19 -13.47 19.23
N PRO A 166 -0.54 -13.30 18.09
CA PRO A 166 -1.96 -13.02 18.11
C PRO A 166 -2.80 -14.19 18.62
N SER A 167 -3.88 -13.88 19.37
CA SER A 167 -4.89 -14.85 19.82
C SER A 167 -5.90 -15.22 18.72
N GLY A 168 -5.45 -15.34 17.48
CA GLY A 168 -6.29 -15.59 16.30
C GLY A 168 -5.67 -15.13 15.00
N ALA A 169 -6.49 -15.11 13.94
CA ALA A 169 -6.06 -14.59 12.65
C ALA A 169 -5.93 -13.06 12.69
N LEU A 170 -4.82 -12.55 12.16
CA LEU A 170 -4.63 -11.12 11.94
C LEU A 170 -5.53 -10.66 10.78
N ILE A 171 -6.08 -9.45 10.90
CA ILE A 171 -6.79 -8.81 9.79
C ILE A 171 -5.81 -8.42 8.67
N SER A 172 -6.35 -8.14 7.49
CA SER A 172 -5.56 -7.64 6.35
C SER A 172 -4.77 -6.38 6.75
N GLY A 173 -3.55 -6.23 6.24
CA GLY A 173 -2.69 -5.07 6.54
C GLY A 173 -1.98 -5.11 7.90
N ALA A 174 -2.49 -5.83 8.91
CA ALA A 174 -1.89 -5.88 10.24
C ALA A 174 -0.44 -6.38 10.24
N GLY A 175 -0.10 -7.32 9.35
CA GLY A 175 1.27 -7.78 9.17
C GLY A 175 2.25 -6.67 8.75
N ASN A 176 1.83 -5.79 7.83
CA ASN A 176 2.64 -4.67 7.36
C ASN A 176 2.86 -3.65 8.48
N VAL A 177 1.78 -3.29 9.20
CA VAL A 177 1.87 -2.35 10.33
C VAL A 177 2.77 -2.89 11.44
N LEU A 178 2.70 -4.20 11.75
CA LEU A 178 3.61 -4.82 12.70
C LEU A 178 5.07 -4.76 12.23
N ALA A 179 5.34 -5.02 10.94
CA ALA A 179 6.67 -4.93 10.37
C ALA A 179 7.25 -3.49 10.46
N GLU A 180 6.45 -2.48 10.15
CA GLU A 180 6.80 -1.05 10.31
C GLU A 180 7.12 -0.70 11.77
N ARG A 181 6.42 -1.32 12.73
CA ARG A 181 6.70 -1.20 14.17
C ARG A 181 7.92 -2.00 14.63
N GLY A 182 8.72 -2.53 13.71
CA GLY A 182 9.95 -3.28 13.99
C GLY A 182 9.69 -4.68 14.55
N VAL A 183 8.56 -5.30 14.23
CA VAL A 183 8.29 -6.70 14.54
C VAL A 183 8.87 -7.57 13.42
N THR A 184 9.64 -8.58 13.79
CA THR A 184 10.33 -9.52 12.89
C THR A 184 9.36 -10.45 12.15
N GLY A 185 8.29 -10.84 12.82
CA GLY A 185 7.34 -11.82 12.31
C GLY A 185 6.23 -12.12 13.31
N TYR A 186 5.52 -13.22 13.09
CA TYR A 186 4.46 -13.65 14.00
C TYR A 186 4.45 -15.16 14.21
N VAL A 187 4.01 -15.56 15.40
CA VAL A 187 3.67 -16.93 15.76
C VAL A 187 2.16 -17.06 15.68
N TYR A 188 1.66 -18.04 14.92
CA TYR A 188 0.23 -18.27 14.78
C TYR A 188 -0.15 -19.64 15.33
N GLU A 189 -1.35 -19.69 15.91
CA GLU A 189 -2.01 -20.90 16.34
C GLU A 189 -3.44 -20.92 15.80
N ALA A 190 -3.81 -22.02 15.18
CA ALA A 190 -5.10 -22.33 14.59
C ALA A 190 -5.45 -23.78 14.95
N PRO A 191 -6.73 -24.22 14.84
CA PRO A 191 -7.18 -25.51 15.36
C PRO A 191 -6.33 -26.73 14.94
N TYR A 192 -5.74 -26.69 13.75
CA TYR A 192 -4.80 -27.71 13.28
C TYR A 192 -3.50 -27.13 12.76
N GLY A 193 -3.20 -25.85 13.05
CA GLY A 193 -2.07 -25.12 12.46
C GLY A 193 -1.25 -24.40 13.52
N LEU A 194 0.05 -24.61 13.51
CA LEU A 194 0.99 -23.93 14.40
C LEU A 194 2.23 -23.55 13.59
N GLY A 195 2.72 -22.33 13.75
CA GLY A 195 3.90 -21.93 13.01
C GLY A 195 4.43 -20.57 13.38
N VAL A 196 5.64 -20.31 12.91
CA VAL A 196 6.30 -19.03 12.96
C VAL A 196 6.59 -18.57 11.54
N TYR A 197 6.31 -17.30 11.28
CA TYR A 197 6.53 -16.65 10.00
C TYR A 197 7.32 -15.37 10.19
N ARG A 198 8.42 -15.22 9.46
CA ARG A 198 9.20 -13.99 9.37
C ARG A 198 8.70 -13.15 8.19
N TYR A 199 8.51 -11.84 8.39
CA TYR A 199 8.10 -10.97 7.29
C TYR A 199 9.15 -10.96 6.16
N GLN A 200 8.68 -10.91 4.91
CA GLN A 200 9.54 -11.09 3.73
C GLN A 200 10.57 -9.96 3.55
N GLN A 201 10.30 -8.79 4.11
CA GLN A 201 11.20 -7.64 4.09
C GLN A 201 12.42 -7.83 5.02
N GLN A 202 12.36 -8.82 5.93
CA GLN A 202 13.44 -9.14 6.85
C GLN A 202 14.30 -10.28 6.28
N ALA A 203 15.62 -10.11 6.32
CA ALA A 203 16.58 -11.14 5.92
C ALA A 203 16.88 -12.15 7.05
N GLU A 204 16.76 -11.70 8.30
CA GLU A 204 17.07 -12.45 9.53
C GLU A 204 15.86 -12.48 10.48
N PRO A 205 15.69 -13.53 11.30
CA PRO A 205 16.53 -14.74 11.39
C PRO A 205 16.21 -15.76 10.30
N ASP A 206 17.16 -16.60 9.91
CA ASP A 206 16.88 -17.79 9.09
C ASP A 206 16.22 -18.89 9.93
N LEU A 207 14.92 -19.13 9.72
CA LEU A 207 14.18 -20.17 10.45
C LEU A 207 14.64 -21.61 10.13
N ASN A 208 15.56 -21.82 9.18
CA ASN A 208 16.24 -23.12 9.04
C ASN A 208 17.04 -23.49 10.29
N ASP A 209 17.44 -22.53 11.12
CA ASP A 209 18.15 -22.76 12.38
C ASP A 209 17.29 -23.54 13.40
N LEU A 210 15.97 -23.55 13.21
CA LEU A 210 15.04 -24.30 14.07
C LEU A 210 14.93 -25.79 13.72
N ARG A 211 15.62 -26.27 12.69
CA ARG A 211 15.44 -27.63 12.15
C ARG A 211 15.68 -28.74 13.16
N ASP A 212 16.69 -28.60 13.99
CA ASP A 212 17.01 -29.60 15.03
C ASP A 212 16.05 -29.53 16.22
N LEU A 213 15.44 -28.36 16.45
CA LEU A 213 14.48 -28.11 17.53
C LEU A 213 13.04 -28.45 17.12
N LEU A 214 12.76 -28.53 15.82
CA LEU A 214 11.44 -28.80 15.24
C LEU A 214 11.49 -30.00 14.28
N PRO A 215 11.86 -31.21 14.77
CA PRO A 215 11.95 -32.39 13.93
C PRO A 215 10.60 -32.72 13.28
N GLY A 216 10.64 -32.98 11.97
CA GLY A 216 9.45 -33.31 11.17
C GLY A 216 8.63 -32.09 10.71
N TRP A 217 8.88 -30.89 11.23
CA TRP A 217 8.16 -29.69 10.80
C TRP A 217 8.54 -29.29 9.37
N PHE A 218 7.59 -28.65 8.68
CA PHE A 218 7.91 -28.02 7.40
C PHE A 218 8.67 -26.72 7.69
N ILE A 219 9.91 -26.64 7.19
CA ILE A 219 10.67 -25.39 7.19
C ILE A 219 10.95 -25.01 5.74
N HIS A 220 10.55 -23.80 5.36
CA HIS A 220 10.74 -23.32 4.02
C HIS A 220 12.23 -23.11 3.74
N LYS A 221 12.73 -23.58 2.59
CA LYS A 221 14.16 -23.50 2.21
C LYS A 221 14.80 -22.11 2.28
N ARG A 222 13.99 -21.05 2.17
CA ARG A 222 14.42 -19.64 2.26
C ARG A 222 14.38 -19.08 3.69
N GLY A 223 14.09 -19.90 4.71
CA GLY A 223 14.18 -19.46 6.10
C GLY A 223 13.07 -18.57 6.62
N PHE A 224 12.01 -18.28 5.85
CA PHE A 224 10.98 -17.33 6.29
C PHE A 224 9.80 -17.98 7.02
N MET A 225 9.68 -19.32 7.03
CA MET A 225 8.55 -20.01 7.67
C MET A 225 8.96 -21.37 8.21
N ALA A 226 8.53 -21.67 9.44
CA ALA A 226 8.52 -23.00 10.03
C ALA A 226 7.11 -23.30 10.55
N CYS A 227 6.47 -24.36 10.07
CA CYS A 227 5.09 -24.66 10.44
C CYS A 227 4.69 -26.13 10.40
N TRP A 228 3.59 -26.39 11.10
CA TRP A 228 2.77 -27.58 11.02
C TRP A 228 1.34 -27.17 10.64
N GLY A 229 0.56 -28.08 10.04
CA GLY A 229 -0.86 -27.79 9.86
C GLY A 229 -1.27 -26.86 8.71
N SER A 230 -0.35 -26.56 7.79
CA SER A 230 -0.58 -25.57 6.73
C SER A 230 -0.85 -26.22 5.37
N ARG A 231 -1.02 -25.42 4.30
CA ARG A 231 -1.03 -25.98 2.94
C ARG A 231 0.25 -26.72 2.53
N LYS A 232 1.32 -26.58 3.32
CA LYS A 232 2.65 -27.12 3.08
C LYS A 232 3.09 -28.17 4.11
N ALA A 233 2.23 -28.50 5.07
CA ALA A 233 2.48 -29.46 6.15
C ALA A 233 1.22 -30.33 6.41
N PRO A 234 1.33 -31.46 7.14
CA PRO A 234 0.17 -32.27 7.50
C PRO A 234 -0.90 -31.44 8.20
N ARG A 235 -2.16 -31.46 7.72
CA ARG A 235 -3.25 -30.55 8.16
C ARG A 235 -4.27 -31.14 9.14
N ALA A 236 -4.29 -32.46 9.27
CA ALA A 236 -5.30 -33.17 10.06
C ALA A 236 -4.70 -33.83 11.31
N GLU A 237 -3.44 -33.56 11.59
CA GLU A 237 -2.67 -34.19 12.65
C GLU A 237 -2.09 -33.11 13.55
N HIS A 238 -1.97 -33.40 14.84
CA HIS A 238 -1.23 -32.56 15.77
C HIS A 238 0.26 -32.54 15.41
N PRO A 239 1.02 -31.50 15.81
CA PRO A 239 2.47 -31.50 15.66
C PRO A 239 3.10 -32.75 16.29
N PRO A 240 4.24 -33.24 15.78
CA PRO A 240 4.89 -34.44 16.30
C PRO A 240 5.07 -34.38 17.82
N LEU A 241 4.93 -35.53 18.50
CA LEU A 241 5.18 -35.64 19.93
C LEU A 241 6.57 -35.08 20.26
N HIS A 242 6.66 -34.37 21.40
CA HIS A 242 7.87 -33.68 21.86
C HIS A 242 8.29 -32.43 21.07
N THR A 243 7.51 -32.01 20.07
CA THR A 243 7.62 -30.68 19.45
C THR A 243 6.54 -29.75 20.01
N PRO A 244 6.65 -28.41 19.84
CA PRO A 244 5.67 -27.46 20.34
C PRO A 244 4.23 -27.81 19.93
N GLN A 245 3.32 -27.76 20.89
CA GLN A 245 1.89 -28.03 20.70
C GLN A 245 1.05 -26.75 20.75
N ALA A 246 1.63 -25.62 21.19
CA ALA A 246 0.96 -24.32 21.31
C ALA A 246 1.90 -23.17 20.93
N ALA A 247 1.34 -21.98 20.65
CA ALA A 247 2.09 -20.78 20.27
C ALA A 247 3.20 -20.43 21.27
N TRP A 248 2.88 -20.47 22.56
CA TRP A 248 3.85 -20.11 23.61
C TRP A 248 4.98 -21.12 23.77
N GLU A 249 4.76 -22.40 23.45
CA GLU A 249 5.84 -23.38 23.41
C GLU A 249 6.79 -23.12 22.21
N LEU A 250 6.24 -22.65 21.09
CA LEU A 250 7.05 -22.24 19.94
C LEU A 250 7.87 -20.98 20.24
N VAL A 251 7.33 -20.06 21.05
CA VAL A 251 8.10 -18.92 21.58
C VAL A 251 9.30 -19.38 22.41
N GLU A 252 9.16 -20.43 23.23
CA GLU A 252 10.29 -21.01 23.97
C GLU A 252 11.35 -21.60 23.05
N VAL A 253 10.96 -22.22 21.94
CA VAL A 253 11.90 -22.69 20.91
C VAL A 253 12.67 -21.51 20.29
N LEU A 254 11.98 -20.42 19.96
CA LEU A 254 12.62 -19.20 19.44
C LEU A 254 13.60 -18.60 20.45
N ARG A 255 13.26 -18.59 21.75
CA ARG A 255 14.19 -18.16 22.81
C ARG A 255 15.43 -19.03 22.82
N ARG A 256 15.31 -20.36 22.80
CA ARG A 256 16.47 -21.26 22.80
C ARG A 256 17.37 -21.08 21.58
N ALA A 257 16.78 -20.79 20.42
CA ALA A 257 17.53 -20.64 19.18
C ALA A 257 18.26 -19.29 19.06
N TYR A 258 17.67 -18.21 19.60
CA TYR A 258 18.13 -16.84 19.30
C TYR A 258 18.48 -16.00 20.54
N THR A 259 18.65 -16.60 21.72
CA THR A 259 19.18 -15.90 22.91
C THR A 259 20.68 -15.66 22.80
#